data_AF-J0QZP7-F1
#
_entry.id   AF-J0QZP7-F1
#
_cell.length_a   1.000
_cell.length_b   1.000
_cell.length_c   1.000
_cell.angle_alpha   90.00
_cell.angle_beta   90.00
_cell.angle_gamma   90.00
#
_symmetry.space_group_name_H-M   'P 1'
#
loop_
_entity.id
_entity.type
_entity.pdbx_description
1 polymer ?
#
loop_
_entity_poly.entity_id
_entity_poly.type
_entity_poly.pdbx_seq_one_letter_code
_entity_poly.pdbx_strand_id
1 'polypeptide(L)'
;MVRKEFSRKLKNAIRDRANGKCEKCKAVLKQGEGEVDHILPAAYGGEPTMANGQFLCHVCHNEKTKKDVLSIRKADRAKDKATGTLTSKTPMPKRPKEPKRLTKTLPPRRGGIAAQYVRGE
;
A
#
# COMPACT_ATOMS: atom_id res chain seq x y z
N MET A 1 -15.51 -20.01 -3.20
CA MET A 1 -14.28 -20.76 -3.58
C MET A 1 -13.59 -21.26 -2.32
N VAL A 2 -13.27 -22.55 -2.27
CA VAL A 2 -12.53 -23.15 -1.15
C VAL A 2 -11.10 -22.63 -1.18
N ARG A 3 -10.61 -22.09 -0.07
CA ARG A 3 -9.23 -21.61 0.06
C ARG A 3 -8.29 -22.82 -0.10
N LYS A 4 -7.38 -22.79 -1.08
CA LYS A 4 -6.36 -23.84 -1.22
C LYS A 4 -5.42 -23.75 -0.01
N GLU A 5 -5.47 -24.75 0.86
CA GLU A 5 -4.56 -24.85 2.00
C GLU A 5 -3.33 -25.70 1.66
N PHE A 6 -2.20 -25.42 2.30
CA PHE A 6 -1.02 -26.27 2.21
C PHE A 6 -1.29 -27.67 2.80
N SER A 7 -0.87 -28.71 2.07
CA SER A 7 -0.81 -30.07 2.62
C SER A 7 0.11 -30.13 3.86
N ARG A 8 -0.19 -31.05 4.79
CA ARG A 8 0.64 -31.25 6.00
C ARG A 8 2.11 -31.52 5.67
N LYS A 9 2.38 -32.26 4.58
CA LYS A 9 3.75 -32.53 4.09
C LYS A 9 4.50 -31.24 3.71
N LEU A 10 3.82 -30.37 2.97
CA LEU A 10 4.34 -29.05 2.58
C LEU A 10 4.62 -28.16 3.79
N LYS A 11 3.68 -28.14 4.76
CA LYS A 11 3.85 -27.36 6.00
C LYS A 11 5.10 -27.78 6.77
N ASN A 12 5.36 -29.09 6.88
CA ASN A 12 6.56 -29.60 7.54
C ASN A 12 7.82 -29.22 6.77
N ALA A 13 7.87 -29.45 5.46
CA ALA A 13 9.03 -29.10 4.64
C ALA A 13 9.38 -27.60 4.68
N ILE A 14 8.37 -26.72 4.75
CA ILE A 14 8.59 -25.26 4.90
C ILE A 14 9.16 -24.93 6.29
N ARG A 15 8.68 -25.60 7.35
CA ARG A 15 9.21 -25.44 8.71
C ARG A 15 10.66 -25.92 8.81
N ASP A 16 10.97 -27.06 8.20
CA ASP A 16 12.32 -27.62 8.14
C ASP A 16 13.26 -26.67 7.39
N ARG A 17 12.84 -26.12 6.25
CA ARG A 17 13.61 -25.10 5.50
C ARG A 17 13.91 -23.87 6.35
N ALA A 18 12.95 -23.43 7.15
CA ALA A 18 13.07 -22.24 7.98
C ALA A 18 13.91 -22.47 9.26
N ASN A 19 14.29 -23.72 9.58
CA ASN A 19 15.07 -24.08 10.76
C ASN A 19 14.50 -23.48 12.08
N GLY A 20 13.17 -23.42 12.18
CA GLY A 20 12.50 -22.82 13.35
C GLY A 20 12.70 -21.31 13.50
N LYS A 21 13.06 -20.58 12.43
CA LYS A 21 13.23 -19.11 12.44
C LYS A 21 12.17 -18.44 11.59
N CYS A 22 11.70 -17.27 12.01
CA CYS A 22 10.76 -16.47 11.22
C CYS A 22 11.48 -15.89 9.99
N GLU A 23 10.97 -16.10 8.78
CA GLU A 23 11.60 -15.57 7.56
C GLU A 23 11.52 -14.02 7.47
N LYS A 24 10.61 -13.40 8.23
CA LYS A 24 10.41 -11.93 8.25
C LYS A 24 11.24 -11.24 9.34
N CYS A 25 11.09 -11.67 10.60
CA CYS A 25 11.77 -11.03 11.74
C CYS A 25 13.02 -11.77 12.21
N LYS A 26 13.35 -12.94 11.65
CA LYS A 26 14.51 -13.79 12.00
C LYS A 26 14.54 -14.27 13.46
N ALA A 27 13.48 -14.04 14.23
CA ALA A 27 13.35 -14.54 15.59
C ALA A 27 13.32 -16.07 15.59
N VAL A 28 13.98 -16.67 16.58
CA VAL A 28 13.90 -18.10 16.85
C VAL A 28 12.55 -18.39 17.50
N LEU A 29 11.78 -19.27 16.87
CA LEU A 29 10.46 -19.67 17.33
C LEU A 29 10.55 -20.99 18.08
N LYS A 30 9.82 -21.11 19.19
CA LYS A 30 9.62 -22.43 19.82
C LYS A 30 8.66 -23.27 18.97
N GLN A 31 8.70 -24.58 19.20
CA GLN A 31 7.79 -25.52 18.55
C GLN A 31 6.33 -25.10 18.86
N GLY A 32 5.56 -24.81 17.80
CA GLY A 32 4.15 -24.40 17.90
C GLY A 32 3.87 -22.90 17.84
N GLU A 33 4.88 -22.03 17.98
CA GLU A 33 4.67 -20.56 17.94
C GLU A 33 4.64 -19.97 16.52
N GLY A 34 4.94 -20.80 15.52
CA GLY A 34 5.03 -20.39 14.12
C GLY A 34 4.00 -21.07 13.22
N GLU A 35 3.46 -20.29 12.31
CA GLU A 35 2.45 -20.69 11.33
C GLU A 35 3.03 -20.60 9.90
N VAL A 36 2.55 -21.50 9.04
CA VAL A 36 2.93 -21.50 7.62
C VAL A 36 1.88 -20.71 6.86
N ASP A 37 2.32 -19.65 6.20
CA ASP A 37 1.44 -18.72 5.48
C ASP A 37 1.88 -18.56 4.01
N HIS A 38 0.97 -18.07 3.15
CA HIS A 38 1.22 -17.92 1.71
C HIS A 38 1.77 -16.53 1.40
N ILE A 39 2.97 -16.39 0.83
CA ILE A 39 3.57 -15.11 0.39
C ILE A 39 2.57 -14.33 -0.48
N LEU A 40 2.04 -14.98 -1.52
CA LEU A 40 0.90 -14.52 -2.30
C LEU A 40 -0.39 -15.15 -1.76
N PRO A 41 -1.35 -14.36 -1.25
CA PRO A 41 -2.62 -14.87 -0.77
C PRO A 41 -3.39 -15.64 -1.85
N ALA A 42 -4.12 -16.68 -1.46
CA ALA A 42 -4.95 -17.47 -2.36
C ALA A 42 -5.97 -16.63 -3.17
N ALA A 43 -6.41 -15.49 -2.62
CA ALA A 43 -7.31 -14.55 -3.30
C ALA A 43 -6.71 -13.91 -4.57
N TYR A 44 -5.38 -13.87 -4.67
CA TYR A 44 -4.64 -13.40 -5.84
C TYR A 44 -4.18 -14.56 -6.74
N GLY A 45 -4.65 -15.79 -6.51
CA GLY A 45 -4.24 -16.97 -7.27
C GLY A 45 -2.95 -17.62 -6.76
N GLY A 46 -2.52 -17.30 -5.53
CA GLY A 46 -1.35 -17.93 -4.92
C GLY A 46 -1.56 -19.45 -4.75
N GLU A 47 -0.76 -20.24 -5.46
CA GLU A 47 -0.78 -21.69 -5.31
C GLU A 47 -0.06 -22.14 -4.03
N PRO A 48 -0.48 -23.25 -3.41
CA PRO A 48 0.16 -23.79 -2.21
C PRO A 48 1.45 -24.56 -2.57
N THR A 49 2.43 -23.86 -3.15
CA THR A 49 3.74 -24.41 -3.50
C THR A 49 4.78 -24.13 -2.42
N MET A 50 5.86 -24.92 -2.36
CA MET A 50 6.97 -24.71 -1.43
C MET A 50 7.58 -23.30 -1.56
N ALA A 51 7.63 -22.76 -2.78
CA ALA A 51 8.15 -21.44 -3.07
C ALA A 51 7.25 -20.31 -2.56
N ASN A 52 5.93 -20.53 -2.55
CA ASN A 52 4.95 -19.55 -2.07
C ASN A 52 4.70 -19.66 -0.56
N GLY A 53 5.17 -20.72 0.10
CA GLY A 53 5.03 -20.89 1.54
C GLY A 53 6.14 -20.19 2.31
N GLN A 54 5.78 -19.50 3.39
CA GLN A 54 6.71 -18.88 4.33
C GLN A 54 6.38 -19.25 5.78
N PHE A 55 7.40 -19.37 6.63
CA PHE A 55 7.22 -19.61 8.06
C PHE A 55 7.29 -18.30 8.85
N LEU A 56 6.21 -17.96 9.55
CA LEU A 56 6.04 -16.69 10.27
C LEU A 56 5.72 -16.93 11.74
N CYS A 57 6.17 -16.03 12.60
CA CYS A 57 5.68 -15.93 13.98
C CYS A 57 4.25 -15.39 14.03
N HIS A 58 3.52 -15.67 15.10
CA HIS A 58 2.14 -15.20 15.30
C HIS A 58 1.99 -13.67 15.11
N VAL A 59 2.94 -12.86 15.57
CA VAL A 59 2.91 -11.39 15.40
C VAL A 59 3.02 -11.01 13.93
N CYS A 60 4.03 -11.53 13.23
CA CYS A 60 4.26 -11.24 11.82
C CYS A 60 3.13 -11.76 10.93
N HIS A 61 2.56 -12.92 11.29
CA HIS A 61 1.41 -13.50 10.63
C HIS A 61 0.21 -12.57 10.75
N ASN A 62 -0.17 -12.15 11.97
CA ASN A 62 -1.29 -11.24 12.19
C ASN A 62 -1.17 -9.91 11.45
N GLU A 63 0.03 -9.30 11.45
CA GLU A 63 0.27 -8.09 10.66
C GLU A 63 0.05 -8.29 9.17
N LYS A 64 0.52 -9.42 8.65
CA LYS A 64 0.39 -9.77 7.24
C LYS A 64 -1.08 -10.03 6.89
N THR A 65 -1.78 -10.85 7.67
CA THR A 65 -3.20 -11.13 7.48
C THR A 65 -4.02 -9.84 7.45
N LYS A 66 -3.74 -8.87 8.33
CA LYS A 66 -4.40 -7.56 8.32
C LYS A 66 -4.17 -6.82 7.00
N LYS A 67 -2.93 -6.77 6.51
CA LYS A 67 -2.59 -6.12 5.23
C LYS A 67 -3.25 -6.83 4.05
N ASP A 68 -3.27 -8.16 4.05
CA ASP A 68 -3.86 -8.97 2.98
C ASP A 68 -5.39 -8.81 2.94
N VAL A 69 -6.07 -8.80 4.09
CA VAL A 69 -7.52 -8.56 4.12
C VAL A 69 -7.86 -7.18 3.57
N LEU A 70 -7.06 -6.15 3.88
CA LEU A 70 -7.25 -4.80 3.35
C LEU A 70 -7.02 -4.74 1.83
N SER A 71 -6.00 -5.42 1.31
CA SER A 71 -5.69 -5.43 -0.12
C SER A 71 -6.75 -6.19 -0.91
N ILE A 72 -7.19 -7.36 -0.42
CA ILE A 72 -8.26 -8.17 -1.02
C ILE A 72 -9.55 -7.36 -1.10
N ARG A 73 -9.98 -6.75 0.01
CA ARG A 73 -11.19 -5.89 0.05
C ARG A 73 -11.10 -4.69 -0.89
N LYS A 74 -9.89 -4.17 -1.14
CA LYS A 74 -9.69 -3.09 -2.12
C LYS A 74 -9.82 -3.62 -3.54
N ALA A 75 -9.27 -4.80 -3.83
CA ALA A 75 -9.38 -5.45 -5.13
C ALA A 75 -10.83 -5.82 -5.45
N ASP A 76 -11.58 -6.36 -4.48
CA ASP A 76 -13.00 -6.69 -4.66
C ASP A 76 -13.83 -5.44 -4.95
N ARG A 77 -13.65 -4.36 -4.19
CA ARG A 77 -14.29 -3.06 -4.48
C ARG A 77 -13.93 -2.50 -5.86
N ALA A 78 -12.71 -2.75 -6.35
CA ALA A 78 -12.31 -2.32 -7.68
C ALA A 78 -12.99 -3.17 -8.77
N LYS A 79 -13.10 -4.50 -8.56
CA LYS A 79 -13.84 -5.41 -9.43
C LYS A 79 -15.31 -5.03 -9.49
N ASP A 80 -15.95 -4.77 -8.36
CA ASP A 80 -17.37 -4.39 -8.30
C ASP A 80 -17.66 -3.08 -9.04
N LYS A 81 -16.73 -2.12 -8.98
CA LYS A 81 -16.81 -0.88 -9.76
C LYS A 81 -16.63 -1.13 -11.26
N ALA A 82 -15.75 -2.07 -11.63
CA ALA A 82 -15.49 -2.41 -13.02
C ALA A 82 -16.64 -3.20 -13.66
N THR A 83 -17.28 -4.10 -12.92
CA THR A 83 -18.45 -4.87 -13.37
C THR A 83 -19.75 -4.09 -13.29
N GLY A 84 -19.76 -2.93 -12.62
CA GLY A 84 -20.94 -2.10 -12.44
C GLY A 84 -21.93 -2.63 -11.40
N THR A 85 -21.58 -3.66 -10.63
CA THR A 85 -22.42 -4.19 -9.55
C THR A 85 -22.59 -3.18 -8.41
N LEU A 86 -21.57 -2.34 -8.17
CA LEU A 86 -21.61 -1.25 -7.21
C LEU A 86 -21.17 0.06 -7.87
N THR A 87 -22.12 0.97 -8.08
CA THR A 87 -21.84 2.34 -8.53
C THR A 87 -22.01 3.32 -7.36
N SER A 88 -21.08 4.27 -7.23
CA SER A 88 -21.24 5.36 -6.26
C SER A 88 -22.34 6.30 -6.75
N LYS A 89 -23.43 6.42 -5.99
CA LYS A 89 -24.50 7.39 -6.29
C LYS A 89 -24.02 8.84 -6.19
N THR A 90 -22.97 9.09 -5.41
CA THR A 90 -22.38 10.42 -5.25
C THR A 90 -21.25 10.65 -6.26
N PRO A 91 -21.25 11.79 -6.96
CA PRO A 91 -20.16 12.17 -7.84
C PRO A 91 -18.90 12.51 -7.02
N MET A 92 -17.73 12.33 -7.64
CA MET A 92 -16.46 12.72 -7.03
C MET A 92 -16.43 14.24 -6.82
N PRO A 93 -15.97 14.75 -5.66
CA PRO A 93 -15.85 16.18 -5.43
C PRO A 93 -14.96 16.81 -6.52
N LYS A 94 -15.47 17.87 -7.14
CA LYS A 94 -14.69 18.64 -8.11
C LYS A 94 -13.51 19.28 -7.39
N ARG A 95 -12.31 19.19 -7.97
CA ARG A 95 -11.14 19.92 -7.48
C ARG A 95 -11.48 21.41 -7.49
N PRO A 96 -11.20 22.17 -6.41
CA PRO A 96 -11.44 23.60 -6.38
C PRO A 96 -10.68 24.25 -7.54
N LYS A 97 -11.35 25.16 -8.26
CA LYS A 97 -10.77 25.83 -9.41
C LYS A 97 -9.69 26.78 -8.90
N GLU A 98 -8.43 26.50 -9.24
CA GLU A 98 -7.33 27.40 -8.90
C GLU A 98 -7.56 28.76 -9.56
N PRO A 99 -7.27 29.87 -8.87
CA PRO A 99 -7.36 31.19 -9.48
C PRO A 99 -6.42 31.25 -10.68
N LYS A 100 -6.90 31.80 -11.79
CA LYS A 100 -6.07 32.00 -12.98
C LYS A 100 -4.84 32.82 -12.59
N ARG A 101 -3.64 32.31 -12.91
CA ARG A 101 -2.38 33.01 -12.65
C ARG A 101 -2.43 34.38 -13.32
N LEU A 102 -2.05 35.44 -12.60
CA LEU A 102 -2.00 36.78 -13.16
C LEU A 102 -0.95 36.79 -14.29
N THR A 103 -1.40 36.93 -15.54
CA THR A 103 -0.53 37.02 -16.72
C THR A 103 -0.05 38.43 -16.99
N LYS A 104 -0.57 39.42 -16.25
CA LYS A 104 -0.24 40.82 -16.44
C LYS A 104 1.13 41.10 -15.81
N THR A 105 2.07 41.56 -16.62
CA THR A 105 3.38 42.04 -16.16
C THR A 105 3.19 43.25 -15.25
N LEU A 106 3.90 43.26 -14.11
CA LEU A 106 3.86 44.42 -13.23
C LEU A 106 4.43 45.65 -13.97
N PRO A 107 3.78 46.82 -13.85
CA PRO A 107 4.33 48.05 -14.39
C PRO A 107 5.71 48.32 -13.75
N PRO A 108 6.65 48.92 -14.50
CA PRO A 108 7.96 49.28 -13.95
C PRO A 108 7.76 50.18 -12.73
N ARG A 109 8.53 49.90 -11.66
CA ARG A 109 8.50 50.68 -10.42
C ARG A 109 8.83 52.13 -10.79
N ARG A 110 7.89 53.06 -10.62
CA ARG A 110 8.21 54.50 -10.71
C ARG A 110 9.25 54.79 -9.64
N GLY A 111 10.41 55.27 -10.07
CA GLY A 111 11.50 55.65 -9.18
C GLY A 111 10.98 56.56 -8.09
N GLY A 112 11.39 56.29 -6.85
CA GLY A 112 10.99 57.09 -5.70
C GLY A 112 11.40 58.56 -5.87
N ILE A 113 10.73 59.40 -5.09
CA ILE A 113 10.84 60.86 -4.92
C ILE A 113 12.27 61.43 -4.73
N ALA A 114 13.32 60.60 -4.73
CA ALA A 114 14.69 60.99 -4.45
C ALA A 114 15.45 61.65 -5.63
N ALA A 115 14.83 61.80 -6.81
CA ALA A 115 15.49 62.39 -7.98
C ALA A 115 15.36 63.93 -8.10
N GLN A 116 14.74 64.60 -7.13
CA GLN A 116 14.39 66.04 -7.24
C GLN A 116 15.30 67.01 -6.46
N TYR A 117 16.26 66.53 -5.66
CA TYR A 117 17.05 67.37 -4.74
C TYR A 117 18.56 67.41 -5.00
N VAL A 118 19.00 67.33 -6.26
CA VAL A 118 20.42 67.60 -6.60
C VAL A 118 20.49 68.50 -7.83
N ARG A 119 20.29 69.82 -7.63
CA ARG A 119 20.80 70.91 -8.48
C ARG A 119 20.71 72.24 -7.73
N GLY A 120 21.87 72.85 -7.48
CA GLY A 120 22.11 74.07 -6.70
C GLY A 120 23.07 73.70 -5.57
N GLU A 121 24.34 74.07 -5.57
CA GLU A 121 25.04 75.26 -6.09
C GLU A 121 26.25 74.92 -6.98
#